data_AF-A0A0A2TRG1-F1
#
_entry.id   AF-A0A0A2TRG1-F1
#
_cell.length_a   1.000
_cell.length_b   1.000
_cell.length_c   1.000
_cell.angle_alpha   90.00
_cell.angle_beta   90.00
_cell.angle_gamma   90.00
#
_symmetry.space_group_name_H-M   'P 1'
#
loop_
_entity.id
_entity.type
_entity.pdbx_description
1 polymer ?
#
loop_
_entity_poly.entity_id
_entity_poly.type
_entity_poly.pdbx_seq_one_letter_code
_entity_poly.pdbx_strand_id
1 'polypeptide(L)'
;MSKRHRYLGLLILFGIALFVRLLYIKLYPADYLISSDGLTYSNIAENLLQGKGFITTIRDRDYAVGPVYPLLIAITYIFFGVKNYFAVVLLQAVISALTTVLAYLIGERLFGKAYAWIPYLLMLAYPMFSFWTIYVLTETTYIFMITLFIWAAVFYSQNVQRGKKHLSSTLLLGIILGLGNLVRPILLLIFPVLFFWQWFLHNWDFRKGLRDIILVGLAMSLVMSPWWVRNALRYHQFVAVTNYGAYEFYAGNNPYTVTDDFFVMAAKTYDPEVKARVEKLPVMEQEAEYSKLAKTYILQHPIQCIERTLTKAVNLFWKPLTVGEQEFFKFSGYQTDAWYLVLGLIGGIMGLVQFRRYGFVVLLTLYYSLVVSL
;
A
#
# COMPACT_ATOMS: atom_id res chain seq x y z
N MET A 1 -11.12 -1.65 33.96
CA MET A 1 -10.08 -0.63 33.67
C MET A 1 -10.79 0.66 33.30
N SER A 2 -10.56 1.78 34.01
CA SER A 2 -11.24 3.04 33.66
C SER A 2 -10.76 3.54 32.29
N LYS A 3 -11.59 4.32 31.58
CA LYS A 3 -11.25 4.88 30.25
C LYS A 3 -9.89 5.58 30.26
N ARG A 4 -9.58 6.30 31.34
CA ARG A 4 -8.30 7.01 31.55
C ARG A 4 -7.08 6.08 31.48
N HIS A 5 -7.12 4.94 32.17
CA HIS A 5 -6.03 3.96 32.14
C HIS A 5 -5.82 3.37 30.73
N ARG A 6 -6.89 3.22 29.95
CA ARG A 6 -6.79 2.71 28.56
C ARG A 6 -6.06 3.70 27.66
N TYR A 7 -6.44 4.98 27.71
CA TYR A 7 -5.78 6.02 26.91
C TYR A 7 -4.32 6.18 27.31
N LEU A 8 -4.01 6.12 28.61
CA LEU A 8 -2.63 6.15 29.08
C LEU A 8 -1.82 4.95 28.55
N GLY A 9 -2.38 3.74 28.58
CA GLY A 9 -1.73 2.56 28.01
C GLY A 9 -1.45 2.69 26.51
N LEU A 10 -2.42 3.20 25.73
CA LEU A 10 -2.23 3.45 24.29
C LEU A 10 -1.18 4.54 24.03
N LEU A 11 -1.13 5.58 24.85
CA LEU A 11 -0.11 6.63 24.74
C LEU A 11 1.29 6.10 25.04
N ILE A 12 1.43 5.20 26.02
CA ILE A 12 2.70 4.53 26.32
C ILE A 12 3.15 3.66 25.13
N LEU A 13 2.24 2.85 24.58
CA LEU A 13 2.55 2.05 23.38
C LEU A 13 2.96 2.95 22.20
N PHE A 14 2.22 4.04 21.97
CA PHE A 14 2.60 5.02 20.95
C PHE A 14 4.00 5.60 21.20
N GLY A 15 4.30 6.02 22.43
CA GLY A 15 5.59 6.57 22.80
C GLY A 15 6.76 5.60 22.61
N ILE A 16 6.56 4.32 22.97
CA ILE A 16 7.56 3.26 22.75
C ILE A 16 7.79 3.07 21.25
N ALA A 17 6.72 2.95 20.46
CA ALA A 17 6.85 2.78 19.01
C ALA A 17 7.56 3.97 18.37
N LEU A 18 7.17 5.20 18.73
CA LEU A 18 7.81 6.41 18.24
C LEU A 18 9.28 6.47 18.62
N PHE A 19 9.63 6.15 19.86
CA PHE A 19 11.02 6.11 20.32
C PHE A 19 11.88 5.16 19.47
N VAL A 20 11.36 3.97 19.14
CA VAL A 20 12.06 3.04 18.25
C VAL A 20 12.28 3.65 16.86
N ARG A 21 11.29 4.32 16.26
CA ARG A 21 11.46 4.94 14.92
C ARG A 21 12.48 6.09 14.96
N LEU A 22 12.45 6.90 16.01
CA LEU A 22 13.46 7.96 16.22
C LEU A 22 14.86 7.40 16.40
N LEU A 23 15.00 6.26 17.10
CA LEU A 23 16.27 5.57 17.23
C LEU A 23 16.79 5.08 15.86
N TYR A 24 15.91 4.52 15.02
CA TYR A 24 16.28 4.13 13.65
C TYR A 24 16.75 5.33 12.81
N ILE A 25 16.02 6.45 12.85
CA ILE A 25 16.42 7.69 12.16
C ILE A 25 17.81 8.16 12.62
N LYS A 26 18.11 8.05 13.91
CA LYS A 26 19.41 8.45 14.47
C LYS A 26 20.53 7.48 14.11
N LEU A 27 20.28 6.17 14.14
CA LEU A 27 21.28 5.12 13.92
C LEU A 27 21.59 4.89 12.43
N TYR A 28 20.60 5.15 11.57
CA TYR A 28 20.73 5.05 10.12
C TYR A 28 20.52 6.44 9.50
N PRO A 29 21.48 7.38 9.69
CA PRO A 29 21.47 8.61 8.92
C PRO A 29 21.64 8.21 7.46
N ALA A 30 20.54 8.16 6.72
CA ALA A 30 20.59 7.93 5.30
C ALA A 30 21.26 9.15 4.66
N ASP A 31 22.36 8.94 3.94
CA ASP A 31 23.03 9.98 3.14
C ASP A 31 22.03 10.66 2.18
N TYR A 32 20.93 9.98 1.87
CA TYR A 32 19.78 10.50 1.14
C TYR A 32 18.46 10.13 1.87
N LEU A 33 17.89 11.05 2.64
CA LEU A 33 16.52 10.92 3.17
C LEU A 33 15.46 10.84 2.06
N ILE A 34 15.80 11.28 0.86
CA ILE A 34 14.89 11.41 -0.26
C ILE A 34 15.31 10.52 -1.43
N SER A 35 14.35 9.75 -1.93
CA SER A 35 14.51 8.92 -3.12
C SER A 35 14.17 9.69 -4.40
N SER A 36 14.41 9.09 -5.57
CA SER A 36 14.00 9.64 -6.88
C SER A 36 12.48 9.88 -6.98
N ASP A 37 11.67 8.98 -6.41
CA ASP A 37 10.22 9.15 -6.33
C ASP A 37 9.86 10.20 -5.27
N GLY A 38 10.56 10.20 -4.14
CA GLY A 38 10.45 11.20 -3.09
C GLY A 38 10.63 12.62 -3.60
N LEU A 39 11.60 12.85 -4.49
CA LEU A 39 11.80 14.14 -5.17
C LEU A 39 10.56 14.54 -5.97
N THR A 40 9.94 13.59 -6.67
CA THR A 40 8.72 13.83 -7.44
C THR A 40 7.56 14.23 -6.52
N TYR A 41 7.32 13.50 -5.43
CA TYR A 41 6.27 13.85 -4.46
C TYR A 41 6.52 15.19 -3.79
N SER A 42 7.77 15.47 -3.40
CA SER A 42 8.18 16.75 -2.82
C SER A 42 8.00 17.91 -3.80
N ASN A 43 8.34 17.73 -5.07
CA ASN A 43 8.18 18.77 -6.07
C ASN A 43 6.70 19.07 -6.35
N ILE A 44 5.84 18.05 -6.37
CA ILE A 44 4.39 18.24 -6.47
C ILE A 44 3.86 19.04 -5.27
N ALA A 45 4.33 18.74 -4.06
CA ALA A 45 3.98 19.50 -2.86
C ALA A 45 4.42 20.98 -2.96
N GLU A 46 5.65 21.24 -3.43
CA GLU A 46 6.17 22.59 -3.65
C GLU A 46 5.34 23.35 -4.70
N ASN A 47 5.03 22.72 -5.84
CA ASN A 47 4.20 23.32 -6.89
C ASN A 47 2.77 23.60 -6.40
N LEU A 48 2.19 22.72 -5.58
CA LEU A 48 0.89 22.93 -4.96
C LEU A 48 0.89 24.18 -4.07
N LEU A 49 1.90 24.34 -3.21
CA LEU A 49 2.04 25.52 -2.34
C LEU A 49 2.28 26.82 -3.11
N GLN A 50 2.88 26.73 -4.30
CA GLN A 50 3.06 27.86 -5.22
C GLN A 50 1.82 28.18 -6.07
N GLY A 51 0.70 27.47 -5.88
CA GLY A 51 -0.53 27.67 -6.66
C GLY A 51 -0.51 27.08 -8.07
N LYS A 52 0.51 26.30 -8.43
CA LYS A 52 0.62 25.61 -9.73
C LYS A 52 -0.21 24.32 -9.80
N GLY A 53 -0.69 23.85 -8.65
CA GLY A 53 -1.49 22.62 -8.50
C GLY A 53 -0.64 21.35 -8.44
N PHE A 54 -1.29 20.19 -8.60
CA PHE A 54 -0.66 18.87 -8.52
C PHE A 54 0.14 18.53 -9.78
N ILE A 55 1.28 19.18 -9.98
CA ILE A 55 2.12 18.99 -11.16
C ILE A 55 3.56 18.73 -10.75
N THR A 56 4.28 17.98 -11.57
CA THR A 56 5.74 17.85 -11.46
C THR A 56 6.41 18.71 -12.52
N THR A 57 7.49 19.38 -12.14
CA THR A 57 8.34 20.24 -12.99
C THR A 57 9.77 19.72 -13.09
N ILE A 58 10.09 18.63 -12.38
CA ILE A 58 11.42 18.01 -12.38
C ILE A 58 11.48 16.78 -13.30
N ARG A 59 10.37 16.46 -13.96
CA ARG A 59 10.25 15.38 -14.94
C ARG A 59 9.74 16.00 -16.23
N ASP A 60 10.22 15.49 -17.36
CA ASP A 60 9.75 15.92 -18.69
C ASP A 60 8.31 15.46 -18.98
N ARG A 61 7.83 14.46 -18.22
CA ARG A 61 6.48 13.88 -18.30
C ARG A 61 5.58 14.42 -17.19
N ASP A 62 4.36 14.83 -17.55
CA ASP A 62 3.31 15.19 -16.59
C ASP A 62 2.74 13.92 -15.94
N TYR A 63 3.28 13.58 -14.77
CA TYR A 63 2.85 12.43 -13.99
C TYR A 63 1.63 12.75 -13.12
N ALA A 64 0.58 11.95 -13.29
CA ALA A 64 -0.48 11.82 -12.30
C ALA A 64 -0.01 10.84 -11.22
N VAL A 65 0.00 11.27 -9.97
CA VAL A 65 0.27 10.42 -8.80
C VAL A 65 -0.83 10.62 -7.78
N GLY A 66 -1.02 9.65 -6.88
CA GLY A 66 -1.98 9.77 -5.80
C GLY A 66 -1.78 11.05 -4.98
N PRO A 67 -2.82 11.88 -4.73
CA PRO A 67 -2.66 13.21 -4.14
C PRO A 67 -2.40 13.18 -2.64
N VAL A 68 -2.72 12.09 -1.93
CA VAL A 68 -2.71 12.06 -0.47
C VAL A 68 -1.29 12.24 0.07
N TYR A 69 -0.29 11.58 -0.51
CA TYR A 69 1.08 11.68 -0.01
C TYR A 69 1.73 13.05 -0.31
N PRO A 70 1.65 13.61 -1.52
CA PRO A 70 2.05 15.00 -1.77
C PRO A 70 1.33 16.02 -0.88
N LEU A 71 0.04 15.82 -0.57
CA LEU A 71 -0.68 16.68 0.37
C LEU A 71 -0.10 16.61 1.79
N LEU A 72 0.26 15.43 2.28
CA LEU A 72 0.92 15.28 3.58
C LEU A 72 2.27 16.00 3.61
N ILE A 73 3.05 15.92 2.54
CA ILE A 73 4.30 16.67 2.40
C ILE A 73 4.02 18.19 2.38
N ALA A 74 3.04 18.64 1.60
CA ALA A 74 2.67 20.06 1.51
C ALA A 74 2.26 20.63 2.87
N ILE A 75 1.42 19.90 3.62
CA ILE A 75 1.04 20.26 5.00
C ILE A 75 2.28 20.36 5.89
N THR A 76 3.21 19.42 5.78
CA THR A 76 4.47 19.46 6.52
C THR A 76 5.30 20.71 6.17
N TYR A 77 5.40 21.06 4.89
CA TYR A 77 6.13 22.24 4.44
C TYR A 77 5.50 23.55 4.88
N ILE A 78 4.18 23.63 5.04
CA ILE A 78 3.49 24.81 5.60
C ILE A 78 3.98 25.09 7.03
N PHE A 79 4.17 24.06 7.86
CA PHE A 79 4.53 24.24 9.27
C PHE A 79 6.03 24.29 9.53
N PHE A 80 6.83 23.56 8.74
CA PHE A 80 8.26 23.34 9.03
C PHE A 80 9.22 23.83 7.93
N GLY A 81 8.70 24.43 6.86
CA GLY A 81 9.47 24.95 5.75
C GLY A 81 9.54 24.01 4.54
N VAL A 82 9.60 24.61 3.35
CA VAL A 82 9.68 23.90 2.06
C VAL A 82 10.98 23.09 1.97
N LYS A 83 10.90 21.86 1.44
CA LYS A 83 12.02 20.91 1.33
C LYS A 83 12.63 20.48 2.67
N ASN A 84 11.92 20.67 3.78
CA ASN A 84 12.31 20.10 5.06
C ASN A 84 12.00 18.59 5.10
N TYR A 85 12.86 17.78 4.47
CA TYR A 85 12.69 16.33 4.38
C TYR A 85 12.73 15.65 5.74
N PHE A 86 13.52 16.19 6.67
CA PHE A 86 13.59 15.66 8.03
C PHE A 86 12.23 15.79 8.74
N ALA A 87 11.52 16.90 8.59
CA ALA A 87 10.16 17.06 9.13
C ALA A 87 9.17 16.05 8.52
N VAL A 88 9.30 15.74 7.23
CA VAL A 88 8.49 14.70 6.57
C VAL A 88 8.79 13.32 7.16
N VAL A 89 10.06 12.99 7.35
CA VAL A 89 10.49 11.74 8.00
C VAL A 89 9.97 11.63 9.43
N LEU A 90 9.97 12.73 10.20
CA LEU A 90 9.36 12.75 11.54
C LEU A 90 7.84 12.50 11.50
N LEU A 91 7.12 13.10 10.53
CA LEU A 91 5.70 12.80 10.32
C LEU A 91 5.49 11.31 10.00
N GLN A 92 6.33 10.73 9.14
CA GLN A 92 6.28 9.30 8.82
C GLN A 92 6.56 8.43 10.05
N ALA A 93 7.49 8.82 10.92
CA ALA A 93 7.74 8.11 12.18
C ALA A 93 6.50 8.11 13.08
N VAL A 94 5.78 9.24 13.16
CA VAL A 94 4.50 9.34 13.88
C VAL A 94 3.44 8.43 13.25
N ILE A 95 3.29 8.45 11.92
CA ILE A 95 2.35 7.58 11.21
C ILE A 95 2.68 6.11 11.45
N SER A 96 3.95 5.72 11.35
CA SER A 96 4.42 4.35 11.62
C SER A 96 4.16 3.91 13.07
N ALA A 97 4.37 4.79 14.04
CA ALA A 97 4.02 4.52 15.44
C ALA A 97 2.52 4.33 15.63
N LEU A 98 1.68 5.16 14.99
CA LEU A 98 0.23 4.98 14.99
C LEU A 98 -0.19 3.66 14.34
N THR A 99 0.44 3.26 13.24
CA THR A 99 0.21 1.96 12.60
C THR A 99 0.50 0.81 13.57
N THR A 100 1.58 0.90 14.34
CA THR A 100 1.97 -0.12 15.32
C THR A 100 0.93 -0.24 16.45
N VAL A 101 0.42 0.89 16.95
CA VAL A 101 -0.68 0.92 17.93
C VAL A 101 -1.99 0.40 17.34
N LEU A 102 -2.24 0.68 16.06
CA LEU A 102 -3.43 0.17 15.37
C LEU A 102 -3.39 -1.36 15.25
N ALA A 103 -2.20 -1.94 15.02
CA ALA A 103 -2.01 -3.38 15.07
C ALA A 103 -2.30 -3.99 16.45
N TYR A 104 -1.95 -3.30 17.54
CA TYR A 104 -2.40 -3.68 18.89
C TYR A 104 -3.93 -3.72 18.98
N LEU A 105 -4.61 -2.68 18.48
CA LEU A 105 -6.08 -2.58 18.53
C LEU A 105 -6.76 -3.66 17.66
N ILE A 106 -6.17 -4.01 16.52
CA ILE A 106 -6.60 -5.14 15.71
C ILE A 106 -6.44 -6.44 16.50
N GLY A 107 -5.26 -6.65 17.11
CA GLY A 107 -4.99 -7.81 17.96
C GLY A 107 -5.93 -7.92 19.15
N GLU A 108 -6.28 -6.82 19.81
CA GLU A 108 -7.26 -6.79 20.91
C GLU A 108 -8.63 -7.28 20.45
N ARG A 109 -9.05 -6.87 19.24
CA ARG A 109 -10.33 -7.28 18.65
C ARG A 109 -10.31 -8.73 18.15
N LEU A 110 -9.20 -9.17 17.58
CA LEU A 110 -9.07 -10.48 16.94
C LEU A 110 -8.68 -11.58 17.91
N PHE A 111 -7.77 -11.33 18.84
CA PHE A 111 -7.21 -12.36 19.73
C PHE A 111 -7.56 -12.12 21.19
N GLY A 112 -8.11 -10.94 21.51
CA GLY A 112 -8.36 -10.52 22.89
C GLY A 112 -7.17 -9.79 23.49
N LYS A 113 -7.42 -9.09 24.60
CA LYS A 113 -6.44 -8.18 25.22
C LYS A 113 -5.14 -8.88 25.64
N ALA A 114 -5.22 -10.15 26.05
CA ALA A 114 -4.06 -10.94 26.49
C ALA A 114 -3.03 -11.18 25.38
N TYR A 115 -3.44 -11.15 24.10
CA TYR A 115 -2.59 -11.43 22.94
C TYR A 115 -2.43 -10.23 22.00
N ALA A 116 -3.03 -9.09 22.33
CA ALA A 116 -2.98 -7.86 21.54
C ALA A 116 -1.54 -7.33 21.35
N TRP A 117 -0.63 -7.65 22.29
CA TRP A 117 0.77 -7.25 22.23
C TRP A 117 1.57 -8.00 21.15
N ILE A 118 1.12 -9.18 20.68
CA ILE A 118 1.84 -9.96 19.67
C ILE A 118 1.98 -9.20 18.34
N PRO A 119 0.90 -8.77 17.66
CA PRO A 119 1.03 -7.99 16.42
C PRO A 119 1.73 -6.65 16.64
N TYR A 120 1.57 -6.05 17.82
CA TYR A 120 2.31 -4.84 18.20
C TYR A 120 3.82 -5.07 18.24
N LEU A 121 4.29 -6.11 18.94
CA LEU A 121 5.71 -6.41 19.04
C LEU A 121 6.31 -6.85 17.70
N LEU A 122 5.57 -7.63 16.91
CA LEU A 122 5.99 -8.00 15.55
C LEU A 122 6.22 -6.76 14.69
N MET A 123 5.28 -5.81 14.66
CA MET A 123 5.48 -4.56 13.92
C MET A 123 6.53 -3.64 14.54
N LEU A 124 6.68 -3.65 15.86
CA LEU A 124 7.68 -2.84 16.56
C LEU A 124 9.09 -3.32 16.22
N ALA A 125 9.31 -4.63 16.24
CA ALA A 125 10.61 -5.29 16.12
C ALA A 125 10.99 -5.63 14.67
N TYR A 126 10.07 -5.52 13.70
CA TYR A 126 10.40 -5.82 12.31
C TYR A 126 11.31 -4.72 11.73
N PRO A 127 12.59 -5.02 11.42
CA PRO A 127 13.55 -3.99 11.05
C PRO A 127 13.18 -3.30 9.73
N MET A 128 12.67 -4.04 8.74
CA MET A 128 12.25 -3.47 7.45
C MET A 128 11.12 -2.45 7.61
N PHE A 129 10.15 -2.73 8.48
CA PHE A 129 9.05 -1.80 8.75
C PHE A 129 9.53 -0.48 9.36
N SER A 130 10.58 -0.51 10.19
CA SER A 130 11.17 0.70 10.75
C SER A 130 12.10 1.41 9.75
N PHE A 131 12.86 0.65 8.96
CA PHE A 131 13.79 1.17 7.96
C PHE A 131 13.09 2.03 6.90
N TRP A 132 11.99 1.54 6.30
CA TRP A 132 11.26 2.29 5.27
C TRP A 132 10.62 3.61 5.76
N THR A 133 10.63 3.89 7.06
CA THR A 133 10.17 5.17 7.60
C THR A 133 11.15 6.32 7.37
N ILE A 134 12.43 6.02 7.12
CA ILE A 134 13.49 7.02 6.97
C ILE A 134 13.56 7.63 5.57
N TYR A 135 12.93 6.99 4.58
CA TYR A 135 12.87 7.47 3.20
C TYR A 135 11.56 8.21 2.96
N VAL A 136 11.62 9.37 2.30
CA VAL A 136 10.45 10.12 1.82
C VAL A 136 9.81 9.36 0.67
N LEU A 137 8.90 8.44 1.00
CA LEU A 137 8.16 7.60 0.08
C LEU A 137 6.75 7.26 0.60
N THR A 138 5.93 6.68 -0.26
CA THR A 138 4.51 6.42 0.03
C THR A 138 4.26 5.25 0.99
N GLU A 139 5.21 4.33 1.20
CA GLU A 139 4.98 3.04 1.85
C GLU A 139 4.52 3.20 3.29
N THR A 140 5.12 4.10 4.06
CA THR A 140 4.73 4.31 5.47
C THR A 140 3.26 4.74 5.59
N THR A 141 2.85 5.68 4.74
CA THR A 141 1.46 6.15 4.68
C THR A 141 0.53 5.05 4.16
N TYR A 142 1.00 4.28 3.17
CA TYR A 142 0.21 3.23 2.56
C TYR A 142 -0.03 2.04 3.50
N ILE A 143 0.98 1.61 4.25
CA ILE A 143 0.85 0.55 5.26
C ILE A 143 -0.08 1.00 6.40
N PHE A 144 -0.04 2.28 6.79
CA PHE A 144 -1.04 2.83 7.71
C PHE A 144 -2.47 2.68 7.16
N MET A 145 -2.70 3.02 5.89
CA MET A 145 -4.01 2.88 5.25
C MET A 145 -4.46 1.41 5.15
N ILE A 146 -3.56 0.49 4.81
CA ILE A 146 -3.86 -0.96 4.81
C ILE A 146 -4.23 -1.44 6.22
N THR A 147 -3.47 -1.02 7.24
CA THR A 147 -3.72 -1.42 8.63
C THR A 147 -5.06 -0.84 9.11
N LEU A 148 -5.39 0.38 8.72
CA LEU A 148 -6.67 1.01 8.98
C LEU A 148 -7.83 0.31 8.26
N PHE A 149 -7.60 -0.15 7.04
CA PHE A 149 -8.57 -0.95 6.29
C PHE A 149 -8.83 -2.30 6.97
N ILE A 150 -7.79 -2.99 7.44
CA ILE A 150 -7.92 -4.22 8.23
C ILE A 150 -8.72 -3.96 9.52
N TRP A 151 -8.40 -2.88 10.25
CA TRP A 151 -9.13 -2.51 11.45
C TRP A 151 -10.62 -2.25 11.18
N ALA A 152 -10.94 -1.53 10.11
CA ALA A 152 -12.30 -1.26 9.69
C ALA A 152 -13.03 -2.54 9.26
N ALA A 153 -12.35 -3.47 8.59
CA ALA A 153 -12.89 -4.77 8.21
C ALA A 153 -13.21 -5.64 9.42
N VAL A 154 -12.32 -5.67 10.42
CA VAL A 154 -12.59 -6.35 11.70
C VAL A 154 -13.77 -5.71 12.42
N PHE A 155 -13.89 -4.38 12.39
CA PHE A 155 -15.04 -3.70 12.99
C PHE A 155 -16.35 -4.02 12.26
N TYR A 156 -16.35 -4.00 10.94
CA TYR A 156 -17.48 -4.40 10.09
C TYR A 156 -17.91 -5.84 10.37
N SER A 157 -16.97 -6.80 10.36
CA SER A 157 -17.29 -8.22 10.54
C SER A 157 -17.91 -8.50 11.91
N GLN A 158 -17.42 -7.84 12.96
CA GLN A 158 -17.99 -7.94 14.31
C GLN A 158 -19.41 -7.38 14.38
N ASN A 159 -19.72 -6.30 13.66
CA ASN A 159 -21.08 -5.74 13.63
C ASN A 159 -22.04 -6.67 12.88
N VAL A 160 -21.62 -7.21 11.73
CA VAL A 160 -22.41 -8.18 10.96
C VAL A 160 -22.71 -9.44 11.77
N GLN A 161 -21.68 -10.05 12.38
CA GLN A 161 -21.83 -11.27 13.16
C GLN A 161 -22.71 -11.11 14.41
N ARG A 162 -22.75 -9.89 14.98
CA ARG A 162 -23.61 -9.57 16.14
C ARG A 162 -25.02 -9.11 15.74
N GLY A 163 -25.37 -9.14 14.45
CA GLY A 163 -26.65 -8.64 13.95
C GLY A 163 -26.86 -7.13 14.17
N LYS A 164 -25.79 -6.37 14.38
CA LYS A 164 -25.88 -4.92 14.60
C LYS A 164 -25.99 -4.17 13.27
N LYS A 165 -26.54 -2.95 13.32
CA LYS A 165 -26.47 -2.00 12.21
C LYS A 165 -24.98 -1.77 11.87
N HIS A 166 -24.62 -1.98 10.60
CA HIS A 166 -23.24 -1.94 10.12
C HIS A 166 -23.03 -0.92 9.00
N LEU A 167 -24.04 -0.11 8.65
CA LEU A 167 -23.94 0.90 7.58
C LEU A 167 -22.72 1.81 7.74
N SER A 168 -22.48 2.33 8.96
CA SER A 168 -21.32 3.19 9.22
C SER A 168 -20.00 2.46 8.99
N SER A 169 -19.87 1.20 9.42
CA SER A 169 -18.67 0.39 9.15
C SER A 169 -18.51 0.02 7.67
N THR A 170 -19.60 -0.17 6.94
CA THR A 170 -19.58 -0.40 5.49
C THR A 170 -19.10 0.83 4.73
N LEU A 171 -19.63 2.02 5.05
CA LEU A 171 -19.20 3.27 4.44
C LEU A 171 -17.74 3.60 4.81
N LEU A 172 -17.35 3.34 6.06
CA LEU A 172 -15.97 3.52 6.52
C LEU A 172 -14.98 2.66 5.72
N LEU A 173 -15.33 1.41 5.38
CA LEU A 173 -14.52 0.57 4.50
C LEU A 173 -14.29 1.24 3.14
N GLY A 174 -15.34 1.75 2.50
CA GLY A 174 -15.23 2.44 1.21
C GLY A 174 -14.43 3.74 1.29
N ILE A 175 -14.60 4.52 2.36
CA ILE A 175 -13.84 5.76 2.56
C ILE A 175 -12.34 5.47 2.72
N ILE A 176 -11.97 4.52 3.58
CA ILE A 176 -10.56 4.14 3.79
C ILE A 176 -9.99 3.54 2.50
N LEU A 177 -10.76 2.72 1.79
CA LEU A 177 -10.36 2.15 0.51
C LEU A 177 -10.08 3.24 -0.53
N GLY A 178 -10.93 4.28 -0.60
CA GLY A 178 -10.74 5.43 -1.48
C GLY A 178 -9.49 6.22 -1.13
N LEU A 179 -9.29 6.56 0.15
CA LEU A 179 -8.09 7.26 0.61
C LEU A 179 -6.82 6.44 0.39
N GLY A 180 -6.86 5.13 0.67
CA GLY A 180 -5.73 4.22 0.43
C GLY A 180 -5.35 4.16 -1.05
N ASN A 181 -6.35 4.08 -1.94
CA ASN A 181 -6.11 4.11 -3.39
C ASN A 181 -5.56 5.45 -3.88
N LEU A 182 -5.94 6.57 -3.25
CA LEU A 182 -5.34 7.89 -3.51
C LEU A 182 -3.91 8.05 -2.93
N VAL A 183 -3.40 7.07 -2.17
CA VAL A 183 -1.97 6.94 -1.87
C VAL A 183 -1.31 6.04 -2.91
N ARG A 184 -1.79 4.80 -3.06
CA ARG A 184 -1.36 3.85 -4.12
C ARG A 184 -2.56 3.01 -4.59
N PRO A 185 -2.75 2.82 -5.91
CA PRO A 185 -3.95 2.19 -6.49
C PRO A 185 -4.01 0.66 -6.34
N ILE A 186 -3.22 0.04 -5.46
CA ILE A 186 -3.13 -1.43 -5.39
C ILE A 186 -4.46 -2.03 -4.91
N LEU A 187 -5.21 -1.38 -4.01
CA LEU A 187 -6.48 -1.91 -3.50
C LEU A 187 -7.66 -1.71 -4.47
N LEU A 188 -7.48 -1.11 -5.65
CA LEU A 188 -8.58 -0.94 -6.62
C LEU A 188 -9.17 -2.28 -7.07
N LEU A 189 -8.36 -3.34 -7.08
CA LEU A 189 -8.79 -4.67 -7.51
C LEU A 189 -9.37 -5.53 -6.37
N ILE A 190 -9.55 -5.00 -5.15
CA ILE A 190 -9.97 -5.79 -3.97
C ILE A 190 -11.43 -6.25 -4.03
N PHE A 191 -12.25 -5.65 -4.89
CA PHE A 191 -13.70 -5.82 -4.89
C PHE A 191 -14.18 -7.28 -4.97
N PRO A 192 -13.63 -8.16 -5.83
CA PRO A 192 -14.06 -9.57 -5.86
C PRO A 192 -13.77 -10.29 -4.54
N VAL A 193 -12.61 -10.03 -3.94
CA VAL A 193 -12.19 -10.61 -2.66
C VAL A 193 -13.07 -10.11 -1.53
N LEU A 194 -13.32 -8.80 -1.50
CA LEU A 194 -14.17 -8.16 -0.50
C LEU A 194 -15.63 -8.63 -0.62
N PHE A 195 -16.14 -8.74 -1.84
CA PHE A 195 -17.48 -9.28 -2.11
C PHE A 195 -17.62 -10.72 -1.62
N PHE A 196 -16.69 -11.60 -2.00
CA PHE A 196 -16.73 -13.00 -1.57
C PHE A 196 -16.70 -13.13 -0.04
N TRP A 197 -15.85 -12.35 0.61
CA TRP A 197 -15.78 -12.31 2.07
C TRP A 197 -17.07 -11.79 2.71
N GLN A 198 -17.66 -10.71 2.20
CA GLN A 198 -18.93 -10.17 2.70
C GLN A 198 -20.10 -11.14 2.46
N TRP A 199 -20.15 -11.77 1.29
CA TRP A 199 -21.14 -12.79 0.94
C TRP A 199 -21.06 -13.98 1.91
N PHE A 200 -19.86 -14.46 2.20
CA PHE A 200 -19.61 -15.50 3.20
C PHE A 200 -20.04 -15.06 4.62
N LEU A 201 -19.70 -13.85 5.04
CA LEU A 201 -20.08 -13.32 6.36
C LEU A 201 -21.59 -13.22 6.55
N HIS A 202 -22.33 -12.96 5.48
CA HIS A 202 -23.80 -12.93 5.48
C HIS A 202 -24.44 -14.31 5.29
N ASN A 203 -23.71 -15.40 5.59
CA ASN A 203 -24.18 -16.78 5.41
C ASN A 203 -24.60 -17.07 3.96
N TRP A 204 -23.86 -16.55 2.98
CA TRP A 204 -24.14 -16.72 1.56
C TRP A 204 -25.43 -16.02 1.07
N ASP A 205 -25.91 -15.01 1.80
CA ASP A 205 -26.98 -14.11 1.33
C ASP A 205 -26.42 -13.13 0.29
N PHE A 206 -26.65 -13.45 -0.99
CA PHE A 206 -26.17 -12.66 -2.13
C PHE A 206 -26.69 -11.21 -2.10
N ARG A 207 -27.93 -10.98 -1.66
CA ARG A 207 -28.52 -9.63 -1.64
C ARG A 207 -27.80 -8.74 -0.64
N LYS A 208 -27.48 -9.27 0.56
CA LYS A 208 -26.72 -8.52 1.57
C LYS A 208 -25.28 -8.29 1.15
N GLY A 209 -24.61 -9.32 0.62
CA GLY A 209 -23.25 -9.19 0.07
C GLY A 209 -23.17 -8.14 -1.04
N LEU A 210 -24.10 -8.19 -2.00
CA LEU A 210 -24.16 -7.24 -3.11
C LEU A 210 -24.47 -5.81 -2.64
N ARG A 211 -25.41 -5.64 -1.71
CA ARG A 211 -25.70 -4.33 -1.11
C ARG A 211 -24.45 -3.74 -0.47
N ASP A 212 -23.72 -4.51 0.33
CA ASP A 212 -22.59 -3.98 1.09
C ASP A 212 -21.40 -3.66 0.19
N ILE A 213 -21.12 -4.46 -0.84
CA ILE A 213 -20.08 -4.13 -1.81
C ILE A 213 -20.44 -2.89 -2.64
N ILE A 214 -21.71 -2.71 -3.01
CA ILE A 214 -22.18 -1.49 -3.69
C ILE A 214 -21.98 -0.27 -2.79
N LEU A 215 -22.35 -0.35 -1.51
CA LEU A 215 -22.16 0.76 -0.56
C LEU A 215 -20.67 1.10 -0.36
N VAL A 216 -19.80 0.09 -0.29
CA VAL A 216 -18.34 0.30 -0.27
C VAL A 216 -17.88 0.99 -1.56
N GLY A 217 -18.34 0.52 -2.73
CA GLY A 217 -17.99 1.09 -4.03
C GLY A 217 -18.45 2.54 -4.20
N LEU A 218 -19.65 2.88 -3.73
CA LEU A 218 -20.18 4.24 -3.75
C LEU A 218 -19.38 5.17 -2.83
N ALA A 219 -19.08 4.73 -1.60
CA ALA A 219 -18.28 5.51 -0.66
C ALA A 219 -16.84 5.72 -1.17
N MET A 220 -16.21 4.70 -1.75
CA MET A 220 -14.91 4.81 -2.41
C MET A 220 -14.96 5.79 -3.58
N SER A 221 -15.95 5.63 -4.47
CA SER A 221 -16.11 6.50 -5.65
C SER A 221 -16.31 7.96 -5.25
N LEU A 222 -17.09 8.24 -4.20
CA LEU A 222 -17.27 9.59 -3.68
C LEU A 222 -15.93 10.20 -3.25
N VAL A 223 -15.12 9.47 -2.48
CA VAL A 223 -13.79 9.93 -2.05
C VAL A 223 -12.83 10.14 -3.22
N MET A 224 -12.85 9.25 -4.21
CA MET A 224 -11.94 9.33 -5.36
C MET A 224 -12.41 10.32 -6.44
N SER A 225 -13.70 10.65 -6.48
CA SER A 225 -14.31 11.48 -7.52
C SER A 225 -13.65 12.85 -7.72
N PRO A 226 -13.18 13.61 -6.70
CA PRO A 226 -12.50 14.87 -6.94
C PRO A 226 -11.21 14.69 -7.74
N TRP A 227 -10.48 13.60 -7.47
CA TRP A 227 -9.25 13.27 -8.19
C TRP A 227 -9.56 12.82 -9.62
N TRP A 228 -10.60 12.00 -9.81
CA TRP A 228 -11.07 11.60 -11.15
C TRP A 228 -11.48 12.79 -12.00
N VAL A 229 -12.24 13.73 -11.44
CA VAL A 229 -12.65 14.95 -12.13
C VAL A 229 -11.44 15.79 -12.51
N ARG A 230 -10.50 16.03 -11.57
CA ARG A 230 -9.25 16.74 -11.86
C ARG A 230 -8.48 16.10 -13.01
N ASN A 231 -8.35 14.77 -12.97
CA ASN A 231 -7.61 14.04 -13.98
C ASN A 231 -8.31 14.05 -15.34
N ALA A 232 -9.63 13.91 -15.37
CA ALA A 232 -10.42 13.98 -16.59
C ALA A 232 -10.32 15.36 -17.24
N LEU A 233 -10.35 16.43 -16.45
CA LEU A 233 -10.20 17.80 -16.96
C LEU A 233 -8.79 18.09 -17.47
N ARG A 234 -7.75 17.58 -16.79
CA ARG A 234 -6.36 17.87 -17.17
C ARG A 234 -5.84 17.00 -18.31
N TYR A 235 -6.13 15.71 -18.25
CA TYR A 235 -5.59 14.73 -19.18
C TYR A 235 -6.57 14.40 -20.31
N HIS A 236 -7.83 14.86 -20.25
CA HIS A 236 -8.86 14.51 -21.23
C HIS A 236 -9.10 12.98 -21.35
N GLN A 237 -8.77 12.24 -20.29
CA GLN A 237 -9.04 10.80 -20.15
C GLN A 237 -9.34 10.44 -18.70
N PHE A 238 -9.98 9.30 -18.49
CA PHE A 238 -10.16 8.76 -17.14
C PHE A 238 -8.84 8.16 -16.61
N VAL A 239 -8.18 8.88 -15.69
CA VAL A 239 -7.06 8.36 -14.91
C VAL A 239 -7.52 8.15 -13.47
N ALA A 240 -7.59 6.89 -13.04
CA ALA A 240 -8.12 6.54 -11.72
C ALA A 240 -7.27 7.13 -10.57
N VAL A 241 -5.95 6.99 -10.66
CA VAL A 241 -5.01 7.53 -9.66
C VAL A 241 -3.74 8.03 -10.35
N THR A 242 -3.09 7.14 -11.12
CA THR A 242 -1.83 7.41 -11.80
C THR A 242 -1.88 7.05 -13.29
N ASN A 243 -1.13 7.79 -14.10
CA ASN A 243 -0.95 7.59 -15.54
C ASN A 243 0.38 6.91 -15.86
N TYR A 244 0.84 6.02 -14.97
CA TYR A 244 2.05 5.21 -15.13
C TYR A 244 1.78 3.70 -14.99
N GLY A 245 0.51 3.35 -14.75
CA GLY A 245 0.13 1.96 -14.47
C GLY A 245 0.31 1.05 -15.67
N ALA A 246 0.09 1.53 -16.90
CA ALA A 246 0.28 0.72 -18.09
C ALA A 246 1.76 0.41 -18.35
N TYR A 247 2.64 1.38 -18.05
CA TYR A 247 4.09 1.18 -18.12
C TYR A 247 4.54 0.04 -17.19
N GLU A 248 4.13 0.08 -15.92
CA GLU A 248 4.46 -0.97 -14.94
C GLU A 248 3.82 -2.31 -15.30
N PHE A 249 2.58 -2.29 -15.80
CA PHE A 249 1.90 -3.49 -16.26
C PHE A 249 2.63 -4.15 -17.45
N TYR A 250 3.19 -3.36 -18.38
CA TYR A 250 4.04 -3.87 -19.45
C TYR A 250 5.40 -4.35 -18.92
N ALA A 251 6.02 -3.65 -17.97
CA ALA A 251 7.26 -4.08 -17.31
C ALA A 251 7.14 -5.51 -16.76
N GLY A 252 6.00 -5.80 -16.13
CA GLY A 252 5.67 -7.12 -15.59
C GLY A 252 5.24 -8.16 -16.64
N ASN A 253 4.95 -7.75 -17.87
CA ASN A 253 4.33 -8.59 -18.90
C ASN A 253 4.91 -8.33 -20.30
N ASN A 254 6.21 -8.56 -20.48
CA ASN A 254 6.90 -8.48 -21.76
C ASN A 254 7.99 -9.56 -21.91
N PRO A 255 8.56 -9.81 -23.10
CA PRO A 255 9.56 -10.86 -23.30
C PRO A 255 10.77 -10.78 -22.35
N TYR A 256 11.18 -9.57 -21.97
CA TYR A 256 12.34 -9.29 -21.12
C TYR A 256 12.01 -9.16 -19.62
N THR A 257 10.76 -9.44 -19.20
CA THR A 257 10.40 -9.42 -17.77
C THR A 257 11.28 -10.38 -16.99
N VAL A 258 11.96 -9.84 -15.98
CA VAL A 258 12.75 -10.58 -15.00
C VAL A 258 11.86 -10.99 -13.83
N THR A 259 12.01 -12.23 -13.35
CA THR A 259 11.14 -12.81 -12.29
C THR A 259 11.88 -13.33 -11.08
N ASP A 260 13.20 -13.31 -11.10
CA ASP A 260 14.11 -13.96 -10.15
C ASP A 260 15.16 -13.02 -9.57
N ASP A 261 15.29 -11.81 -10.11
CA ASP A 261 16.23 -10.80 -9.67
C ASP A 261 15.52 -9.44 -9.51
N PHE A 262 15.09 -9.17 -8.28
CA PHE A 262 14.48 -7.90 -7.88
C PHE A 262 15.57 -7.09 -7.17
N PHE A 263 15.61 -5.77 -7.37
CA PHE A 263 16.61 -4.85 -6.77
C PHE A 263 17.97 -4.71 -7.49
N VAL A 264 18.11 -5.21 -8.73
CA VAL A 264 19.28 -4.91 -9.58
C VAL A 264 18.95 -3.82 -10.61
N MET A 265 19.58 -2.64 -10.48
CA MET A 265 19.41 -1.49 -11.39
C MET A 265 19.71 -1.79 -12.86
N ALA A 266 20.52 -2.83 -13.13
CA ALA A 266 20.92 -3.23 -14.47
C ALA A 266 19.95 -4.20 -15.17
N ALA A 267 18.91 -4.69 -14.48
CA ALA A 267 17.94 -5.59 -15.07
C ALA A 267 17.20 -4.88 -16.20
N LYS A 268 17.39 -5.36 -17.44
CA LYS A 268 16.62 -4.90 -18.61
C LYS A 268 15.21 -5.47 -18.50
N THR A 269 14.36 -4.82 -17.73
CA THR A 269 12.93 -5.19 -17.58
C THR A 269 12.07 -4.75 -18.78
N TYR A 270 12.68 -4.18 -19.82
CA TYR A 270 12.02 -3.69 -21.02
C TYR A 270 12.86 -3.98 -22.25
N ASP A 271 12.14 -4.13 -23.37
CA ASP A 271 12.73 -3.97 -24.69
C ASP A 271 13.19 -2.49 -24.87
N PRO A 272 14.50 -2.22 -25.04
CA PRO A 272 15.02 -0.87 -25.19
C PRO A 272 14.47 -0.13 -26.42
N GLU A 273 14.19 -0.84 -27.52
CA GLU A 273 13.67 -0.25 -28.74
C GLU A 273 12.22 0.16 -28.56
N VAL A 274 11.41 -0.69 -27.92
CA VAL A 274 10.03 -0.35 -27.55
C VAL A 274 10.02 0.84 -26.62
N LYS A 275 10.86 0.86 -25.58
CA LYS A 275 10.93 1.99 -24.65
C LYS A 275 11.29 3.29 -25.38
N ALA A 276 12.35 3.28 -26.19
CA ALA A 276 12.79 4.44 -26.95
C ALA A 276 11.75 4.92 -27.99
N ARG A 277 10.94 4.01 -28.54
CA ARG A 277 9.84 4.35 -29.45
C ARG A 277 8.67 4.98 -28.70
N VAL A 278 8.22 4.33 -27.63
CA VAL A 278 7.01 4.74 -26.90
C VAL A 278 7.26 6.04 -26.14
N GLU A 279 8.43 6.26 -25.54
CA GLU A 279 8.73 7.51 -24.82
C GLU A 279 8.72 8.77 -25.70
N LYS A 280 8.80 8.63 -27.03
CA LYS A 280 8.65 9.74 -27.98
C LYS A 280 7.19 10.15 -28.22
N LEU A 281 6.24 9.29 -27.86
CA LEU A 281 4.82 9.57 -28.02
C LEU A 281 4.33 10.53 -26.92
N PRO A 282 3.25 11.28 -27.15
CA PRO A 282 2.56 11.99 -26.08
C PRO A 282 2.23 11.04 -24.92
N VAL A 283 2.35 11.51 -23.68
CA VAL A 283 2.13 10.75 -22.43
C VAL A 283 0.85 9.89 -22.45
N MET A 284 -0.18 10.42 -23.09
CA MET A 284 -1.49 9.79 -23.27
C MET A 284 -1.43 8.55 -24.16
N GLU A 285 -0.71 8.65 -25.27
CA GLU A 285 -0.51 7.56 -26.23
C GLU A 285 0.45 6.51 -25.67
N GLN A 286 1.39 6.90 -24.81
CA GLN A 286 2.28 5.97 -24.11
C GLN A 286 1.49 4.94 -23.30
N GLU A 287 0.53 5.37 -22.48
CA GLU A 287 -0.26 4.47 -21.65
C GLU A 287 -1.10 3.50 -22.51
N ALA A 288 -1.70 4.00 -23.60
CA ALA A 288 -2.47 3.17 -24.50
C ALA A 288 -1.60 2.10 -25.18
N GLU A 289 -0.41 2.49 -25.66
CA GLU A 289 0.51 1.60 -26.34
C GLU A 289 1.11 0.55 -25.38
N TYR A 290 1.56 0.95 -24.20
CA TYR A 290 2.03 -0.01 -23.18
C TYR A 290 0.91 -0.98 -22.76
N SER A 291 -0.32 -0.48 -22.55
CA SER A 291 -1.45 -1.34 -22.21
C SER A 291 -1.74 -2.34 -23.33
N LYS A 292 -1.66 -1.91 -24.59
CA LYS A 292 -1.87 -2.78 -25.75
C LYS A 292 -0.79 -3.86 -25.81
N LEU A 293 0.48 -3.48 -25.71
CA LEU A 293 1.62 -4.41 -25.76
C LEU A 293 1.54 -5.46 -24.65
N ALA A 294 1.26 -5.06 -23.40
CA ALA A 294 1.11 -5.97 -22.28
C ALA A 294 -0.04 -6.97 -22.50
N LYS A 295 -1.21 -6.48 -22.92
CA LYS A 295 -2.38 -7.33 -23.21
C LYS A 295 -2.12 -8.31 -24.35
N THR A 296 -1.50 -7.85 -25.44
CA THR A 296 -1.11 -8.71 -26.56
C THR A 296 -0.16 -9.80 -26.11
N TYR A 297 0.85 -9.46 -25.31
CA TYR A 297 1.79 -10.44 -24.77
C TYR A 297 1.10 -11.49 -23.89
N ILE A 298 0.20 -11.08 -22.99
CA ILE A 298 -0.56 -12.00 -22.13
C ILE A 298 -1.44 -12.94 -22.96
N LEU A 299 -2.13 -12.41 -23.98
CA LEU A 299 -2.99 -13.22 -24.85
C LEU A 299 -2.19 -14.22 -25.69
N GLN A 300 -0.97 -13.87 -26.09
CA GLN A 300 -0.07 -14.75 -26.84
C GLN A 300 0.62 -15.78 -25.94
N HIS A 301 0.85 -15.44 -24.66
CA HIS A 301 1.61 -16.27 -23.71
C HIS A 301 0.88 -16.45 -22.36
N PRO A 302 -0.37 -16.96 -22.33
CA PRO A 302 -1.18 -17.00 -21.11
C PRO A 302 -0.57 -17.89 -20.01
N ILE A 303 0.03 -19.03 -20.38
CA ILE A 303 0.67 -19.95 -19.42
C ILE A 303 1.91 -19.28 -18.82
N GLN A 304 2.77 -18.70 -19.66
CA GLN A 304 3.97 -17.99 -19.21
C GLN A 304 3.62 -16.79 -18.30
N CYS A 305 2.52 -16.09 -18.57
CA CYS A 305 2.02 -15.02 -17.70
C CYS A 305 1.68 -15.55 -16.31
N ILE A 306 0.97 -16.68 -16.22
CA ILE A 306 0.61 -17.31 -14.94
C ILE A 306 1.88 -17.76 -14.22
N GLU A 307 2.77 -18.47 -14.90
CA GLU A 307 4.05 -18.92 -14.33
C GLU A 307 4.84 -17.75 -13.77
N ARG A 308 5.03 -16.68 -14.55
CA ARG A 308 5.75 -15.48 -14.12
C ARG A 308 5.09 -14.78 -12.96
N THR A 309 3.76 -14.69 -12.94
CA THR A 309 3.02 -14.08 -11.82
C THR A 309 3.24 -14.88 -10.53
N LEU A 310 3.19 -16.21 -10.61
CA LEU A 310 3.44 -17.09 -9.47
C LEU A 310 4.90 -17.03 -9.01
N THR A 311 5.86 -17.04 -9.95
CA THR A 311 7.28 -16.90 -9.63
C THR A 311 7.59 -15.56 -8.99
N LYS A 312 7.03 -14.46 -9.52
CA LYS A 312 7.10 -13.12 -8.92
C LYS A 312 6.50 -13.12 -7.51
N ALA A 313 5.32 -13.70 -7.34
CA ALA A 313 4.67 -13.78 -6.02
C ALA A 313 5.53 -14.53 -5.01
N VAL A 314 6.11 -15.67 -5.41
CA VAL A 314 7.00 -16.44 -4.55
C VAL A 314 8.25 -15.65 -4.21
N ASN A 315 8.94 -15.10 -5.21
CA ASN A 315 10.22 -14.43 -5.00
C ASN A 315 10.10 -13.07 -4.29
N LEU A 316 8.97 -12.36 -4.44
CA LEU A 316 8.73 -11.06 -3.77
C LEU A 316 8.13 -11.20 -2.37
N PHE A 317 7.29 -12.20 -2.11
CA PHE A 317 6.49 -12.27 -0.89
C PHE A 317 6.66 -13.55 -0.07
N TRP A 318 7.03 -14.66 -0.68
CA TRP A 318 7.09 -15.97 -0.01
C TRP A 318 8.50 -16.55 0.09
N LYS A 319 9.50 -15.79 -0.34
CA LYS A 319 10.92 -16.09 -0.23
C LYS A 319 11.57 -15.03 0.65
N PRO A 320 12.35 -15.41 1.67
CA PRO A 320 13.12 -14.44 2.45
C PRO A 320 14.14 -13.74 1.57
N LEU A 321 14.41 -12.48 1.86
CA LEU A 321 15.49 -11.70 1.24
C LEU A 321 16.86 -12.39 1.42
N THR A 322 17.72 -12.26 0.41
CA THR A 322 19.02 -12.95 0.31
C THR A 322 20.20 -11.98 0.34
N VAL A 323 21.42 -12.53 0.40
CA VAL A 323 22.67 -11.76 0.63
C VAL A 323 23.07 -10.87 -0.57
N GLY A 324 22.71 -11.22 -1.81
CA GLY A 324 23.05 -10.41 -2.99
C GLY A 324 22.24 -9.11 -3.10
N GLU A 325 21.01 -9.11 -2.58
CA GLU A 325 20.10 -7.94 -2.56
C GLU A 325 20.57 -6.87 -1.54
N GLN A 326 21.63 -7.15 -0.77
CA GLN A 326 22.18 -6.31 0.31
C GLN A 326 22.85 -5.02 -0.17
N GLU A 327 23.46 -5.01 -1.35
CA GLU A 327 24.20 -3.84 -1.84
C GLU A 327 23.29 -2.63 -2.04
N PHE A 328 22.01 -2.85 -2.35
CA PHE A 328 21.05 -1.80 -2.62
C PHE A 328 20.61 -1.02 -1.38
N PHE A 329 20.55 -1.69 -0.23
CA PHE A 329 19.97 -1.11 1.00
C PHE A 329 20.89 -1.11 2.22
N LYS A 330 22.14 -1.62 2.10
CA LYS A 330 23.11 -1.73 3.22
C LYS A 330 22.48 -2.27 4.51
N PHE A 331 21.65 -3.31 4.40
CA PHE A 331 20.76 -3.72 5.50
C PHE A 331 21.01 -5.15 5.99
N SER A 332 21.13 -5.34 7.31
CA SER A 332 21.36 -6.64 7.96
C SER A 332 20.08 -7.31 8.50
N GLY A 333 18.92 -6.64 8.48
CA GLY A 333 17.68 -7.14 9.07
C GLY A 333 16.90 -8.18 8.25
N TYR A 334 17.37 -8.52 7.04
CA TYR A 334 16.78 -9.56 6.18
C TYR A 334 16.72 -10.93 6.86
N GLN A 335 17.64 -11.22 7.79
CA GLN A 335 17.69 -12.47 8.53
C GLN A 335 16.42 -12.70 9.38
N THR A 336 15.73 -11.62 9.74
CA THR A 336 14.46 -11.71 10.48
C THR A 336 13.30 -12.04 9.56
N ASP A 337 13.37 -11.68 8.28
CA ASP A 337 12.26 -11.77 7.33
C ASP A 337 11.72 -13.20 7.20
N ALA A 338 12.62 -14.20 7.16
CA ALA A 338 12.27 -15.62 7.16
C ALA A 338 11.37 -16.00 8.36
N TRP A 339 11.68 -15.50 9.55
CA TRP A 339 10.89 -15.79 10.75
C TRP A 339 9.52 -15.11 10.71
N TYR A 340 9.44 -13.88 10.21
CA TYR A 340 8.16 -13.20 10.01
C TYR A 340 7.28 -13.93 9.00
N LEU A 341 7.85 -14.42 7.90
CA LEU A 341 7.14 -15.23 6.91
C LEU A 341 6.63 -16.54 7.50
N VAL A 342 7.46 -17.27 8.26
CA VAL A 342 7.03 -18.51 8.94
C VAL A 342 5.89 -18.24 9.93
N LEU A 343 6.01 -17.21 10.76
CA LEU A 343 4.94 -16.83 11.70
C LEU A 343 3.66 -16.40 10.95
N GLY A 344 3.80 -15.67 9.85
CA GLY A 344 2.70 -15.28 8.98
C GLY A 344 2.00 -16.48 8.35
N LEU A 345 2.75 -17.47 7.87
CA LEU A 345 2.22 -18.72 7.30
C LEU A 345 1.46 -19.55 8.35
N ILE A 346 2.05 -19.73 9.54
CA ILE A 346 1.37 -20.40 10.66
C ILE A 346 0.07 -19.68 11.00
N GLY A 347 0.13 -18.35 11.15
CA GLY A 347 -1.05 -17.52 11.40
C GLY A 347 -2.10 -17.62 10.30
N GLY A 348 -1.67 -17.69 9.03
CA GLY A 348 -2.53 -17.88 7.87
C GLY A 348 -3.27 -19.21 7.90
N ILE A 349 -2.56 -20.32 8.14
CA ILE A 349 -3.13 -21.68 8.27
C ILE A 349 -4.13 -21.73 9.43
N MET A 350 -3.75 -21.21 10.60
CA MET A 350 -4.66 -21.12 11.74
C MET A 350 -5.88 -20.23 11.42
N GLY A 351 -5.67 -19.18 10.63
CA GLY A 351 -6.71 -18.28 10.13
C GLY A 351 -7.75 -18.97 9.27
N LEU A 352 -7.35 -19.98 8.48
CA LEU A 352 -8.26 -20.78 7.66
C LEU A 352 -9.22 -21.63 8.50
N VAL A 353 -8.76 -22.15 9.65
CA VAL A 353 -9.62 -22.93 10.58
C VAL A 353 -10.72 -22.06 11.19
N GLN A 354 -10.43 -20.78 11.44
CA GLN A 354 -11.37 -19.80 12.00
C GLN A 354 -11.72 -18.69 10.99
N PHE A 355 -12.05 -19.09 9.76
CA PHE A 355 -12.20 -18.17 8.62
C PHE A 355 -13.24 -17.06 8.83
N ARG A 356 -14.31 -17.29 9.61
CA ARG A 356 -15.26 -16.20 9.96
C ARG A 356 -14.62 -15.05 10.73
N ARG A 357 -13.60 -15.34 11.52
CA ARG A 357 -12.93 -14.35 12.37
C ARG A 357 -11.71 -13.75 11.68
N TYR A 358 -10.93 -14.56 10.97
CA TYR A 358 -9.63 -14.16 10.42
C TYR A 358 -9.57 -14.14 8.89
N GLY A 359 -10.60 -14.64 8.21
CA GLY A 359 -10.59 -14.89 6.77
C GLY A 359 -10.29 -13.65 5.93
N PHE A 360 -10.69 -12.45 6.39
CA PHE A 360 -10.34 -11.22 5.68
C PHE A 360 -8.84 -10.97 5.60
N VAL A 361 -8.12 -11.18 6.71
CA VAL A 361 -6.67 -10.94 6.76
C VAL A 361 -5.95 -11.95 5.87
N VAL A 362 -6.40 -13.21 5.88
CA VAL A 362 -5.88 -14.26 4.99
C VAL A 362 -6.11 -13.90 3.52
N LEU A 363 -7.36 -13.56 3.17
CA LEU A 363 -7.73 -13.19 1.81
C LEU A 363 -6.97 -11.94 1.32
N LEU A 364 -6.82 -10.93 2.18
CA LEU A 364 -6.08 -9.71 1.86
C LEU A 364 -4.59 -10.01 1.62
N THR A 365 -3.99 -10.91 2.39
CA THR A 365 -2.58 -11.31 2.23
C THR A 365 -2.38 -11.99 0.88
N LEU A 366 -3.23 -12.97 0.55
CA LEU A 366 -3.20 -13.65 -0.74
C LEU A 366 -3.42 -12.68 -1.90
N TYR A 367 -4.44 -11.84 -1.79
CA TYR A 367 -4.73 -10.79 -2.76
C TYR A 367 -3.53 -9.90 -3.02
N TYR A 368 -2.90 -9.38 -1.95
CA TYR A 368 -1.80 -8.42 -2.07
C TYR A 368 -0.59 -9.07 -2.73
N SER A 369 -0.26 -10.31 -2.36
CA SER A 369 0.85 -11.06 -2.97
C SER A 369 0.64 -11.33 -4.46
N LEU A 370 -0.61 -11.57 -4.88
CA LEU A 370 -0.93 -11.85 -6.28
C LEU A 370 -0.99 -10.56 -7.12
N VAL A 371 -1.68 -9.53 -6.62
CA VAL A 371 -1.91 -8.29 -7.37
C VAL A 371 -0.62 -7.51 -7.60
N VAL A 372 0.29 -7.47 -6.63
CA VAL A 372 1.58 -6.80 -6.83
C VAL A 372 2.50 -7.59 -7.79
N SER A 373 2.22 -8.87 -8.00
CA SER A 373 3.03 -9.75 -8.84
C SER A 373 2.55 -9.87 -10.29
N LEU A 374 1.35 -9.36 -10.59
CA LEU A 374 0.82 -9.20 -11.95
C LEU A 374 1.60 -8.11 -12.68
#